data_AF-A0A834B9V1-F1
#
_entry.id   AF-A0A834B9V1-F1
#
_cell.length_a   1.000
_cell.length_b   1.000
_cell.length_c   1.000
_cell.angle_alpha   90.00
_cell.angle_beta   90.00
_cell.angle_gamma   90.00
#
_symmetry.space_group_name_H-M   'P 1'
#
loop_
_entity.id
_entity.type
_entity.pdbx_description
1 polymer ?
#
loop_
_entity_poly.entity_id
_entity_poly.type
_entity_poly.pdbx_seq_one_letter_code
_entity_poly.pdbx_strand_id
1 'polypeptide(L)'
;MSKGALTRILLTRGQPPLYHLREVEAQIYRDAKECLNLLSNRLGTSQFFFGDTPSTLDAYVFGFLAPLYKVRFPKVQLQEHLKQLSNLCRFCDDILNSYFRLTLGGKLAPLQLVSVCM
;
A
#
# COMPACT_ATOMS: atom_id res chain seq x y z
N MET A 1 35.14 -10.52 23.07
CA MET A 1 34.93 -9.05 23.01
C MET A 1 33.48 -8.74 23.34
N SER A 2 33.20 -7.76 24.20
CA SER A 2 31.84 -7.40 24.61
C SER A 2 31.07 -6.72 23.47
N LYS A 3 29.80 -7.10 23.23
CA LYS A 3 28.94 -6.49 22.21
C LYS A 3 28.86 -4.97 22.35
N GLY A 4 28.90 -4.45 23.58
CA GLY A 4 28.88 -3.01 23.85
C GLY A 4 30.12 -2.26 23.35
N ALA A 5 31.29 -2.93 23.29
CA ALA A 5 32.50 -2.33 22.75
C ALA A 5 32.44 -2.19 21.21
N LEU A 6 31.87 -3.20 20.53
CA LEU A 6 31.66 -3.15 19.08
C LEU A 6 30.67 -2.07 18.67
N THR A 7 29.55 -1.94 19.39
CA THR A 7 28.55 -0.89 19.14
C THR A 7 29.16 0.51 19.25
N ARG A 8 30.00 0.74 20.28
CA ARG A 8 30.65 2.02 20.51
C ARG A 8 31.71 2.37 19.46
N ILE A 9 32.38 1.36 18.89
CA ILE A 9 33.34 1.53 17.78
C ILE A 9 32.62 1.84 16.46
N LEU A 10 31.44 1.27 16.22
CA LEU A 10 30.66 1.53 15.00
C LEU A 10 30.09 2.96 14.97
N LEU A 11 29.63 3.46 16.13
CA LEU A 11 29.06 4.80 16.26
C LEU A 11 30.10 5.91 16.07
N THR A 12 31.34 5.72 16.51
CA THR A 12 32.41 6.75 16.40
C THR A 12 32.95 6.91 14.98
N ARG A 13 32.69 5.95 14.07
CA ARG A 13 33.12 6.02 12.67
C ARG A 13 32.12 6.73 11.75
N GLY A 14 31.05 7.33 12.29
CA GLY A 14 30.04 8.07 11.53
C GLY A 14 29.25 7.21 10.54
N GLN A 15 29.30 5.88 10.67
CA GLN A 15 28.43 4.99 9.91
C GLN A 15 27.06 4.98 10.62
N PRO A 16 25.94 5.18 9.89
CA PRO A 16 24.62 4.96 10.46
C PRO A 16 24.55 3.53 11.02
N PRO A 17 23.64 3.21 11.97
CA PRO A 17 23.42 1.82 12.34
C PRO A 17 23.18 1.06 11.03
N LEU A 18 24.01 0.06 10.76
CA LEU A 18 23.97 -0.72 9.52
C LEU A 18 22.67 -1.52 9.53
N TYR A 19 21.55 -0.88 9.23
CA TYR A 19 20.28 -1.56 9.08
C TYR A 19 20.46 -2.56 7.95
N HIS A 20 20.42 -3.84 8.30
CA HIS A 20 20.58 -4.88 7.31
C HIS A 20 19.42 -4.72 6.32
N LEU A 21 19.67 -4.78 5.00
CA LEU A 21 18.63 -4.52 3.98
C LEU A 21 17.33 -5.30 4.25
N ARG A 22 17.46 -6.53 4.76
CA ARG A 22 16.36 -7.39 5.20
C ARG A 22 15.54 -6.83 6.37
N GLU A 23 16.18 -6.18 7.34
CA GLU A 23 15.51 -5.55 8.48
C GLU A 23 14.72 -4.33 8.04
N VAL A 24 15.28 -3.50 7.14
CA VAL A 24 14.58 -2.37 6.53
C VAL A 24 13.39 -2.85 5.72
N GLU A 25 13.59 -3.84 4.85
CA GLU A 25 12.52 -4.44 4.05
C GLU A 25 11.40 -4.97 4.95
N ALA A 26 11.75 -5.71 6.02
CA ALA A 26 10.78 -6.23 6.97
C ALA A 26 10.01 -5.12 7.70
N GLN A 27 10.67 -4.03 8.08
CA GLN A 27 10.01 -2.87 8.70
C GLN A 27 9.03 -2.22 7.74
N ILE A 28 9.43 -1.96 6.49
CA ILE A 28 8.56 -1.36 5.47
C ILE A 28 7.32 -2.22 5.23
N TYR A 29 7.47 -3.55 5.14
CA TYR A 29 6.32 -4.45 4.99
C TYR A 29 5.40 -4.45 6.22
N ARG A 30 5.95 -4.36 7.44
CA ARG A 30 5.14 -4.24 8.66
C ARG A 30 4.32 -2.95 8.65
N ASP A 31 4.98 -1.83 8.41
CA ASP A 31 4.35 -0.51 8.42
C ASP A 31 3.28 -0.40 7.33
N ALA A 32 3.55 -0.94 6.14
CA ALA A 32 2.57 -0.97 5.05
C ALA A 32 1.33 -1.80 5.42
N LYS A 33 1.50 -2.97 6.05
CA LYS A 33 0.36 -3.80 6.48
C LYS A 33 -0.46 -3.13 7.57
N GLU A 34 0.21 -2.47 8.52
CA GLU A 34 -0.47 -1.69 9.57
C GLU A 34 -1.26 -0.53 8.96
N CYS A 35 -0.68 0.20 8.01
CA CYS A 35 -1.37 1.25 7.28
C CYS A 35 -2.63 0.73 6.57
N LEU A 36 -2.55 -0.42 5.88
CA LEU A 36 -3.72 -1.05 5.27
C LEU A 36 -4.80 -1.40 6.29
N ASN A 37 -4.42 -1.91 7.47
CA ASN A 37 -5.38 -2.20 8.54
C ASN A 37 -6.04 -0.93 9.08
N LEU A 38 -5.28 0.15 9.25
CA LEU A 38 -5.81 1.45 9.69
C LEU A 38 -6.78 2.03 8.65
N LEU A 39 -6.45 1.94 7.37
CA LEU A 39 -7.35 2.35 6.28
C LEU A 39 -8.62 1.50 6.27
N SER A 40 -8.50 0.18 6.39
CA SER A 40 -9.66 -0.72 6.46
C SER A 40 -10.54 -0.40 7.66
N ASN A 41 -9.96 -0.20 8.85
CA ASN A 41 -10.70 0.18 10.04
C ASN A 41 -11.40 1.55 9.87
N ARG A 42 -10.71 2.52 9.26
CA ARG A 42 -11.27 3.85 9.02
C ARG A 42 -12.40 3.85 8.00
N LEU A 43 -12.28 3.06 6.93
CA LEU A 43 -13.35 2.91 5.94
C LEU A 43 -14.56 2.19 6.54
N GLY A 44 -14.31 1.19 7.38
CA GLY A 44 -15.36 0.41 8.03
C GLY A 44 -16.32 -0.19 7.01
N THR A 45 -17.60 0.13 7.17
CA THR A 45 -18.68 -0.30 6.25
C THR A 45 -19.04 0.76 5.21
N SER A 46 -18.53 1.99 5.33
CA SER A 46 -18.87 3.12 4.45
C SER A 46 -18.42 2.90 3.00
N GLN A 47 -19.01 3.66 2.08
CA GLN A 47 -18.59 3.65 0.68
C GLN A 47 -17.26 4.40 0.50
N PHE A 48 -17.12 5.56 1.13
CA PHE A 48 -15.93 6.41 1.11
C PHE A 48 -15.42 6.71 2.52
N PHE A 49 -14.19 7.22 2.64
CA PHE A 49 -13.53 7.48 3.94
C PHE A 49 -14.23 8.54 4.81
N PHE A 50 -15.10 9.37 4.21
CA PHE A 50 -15.88 10.39 4.90
C PHE A 50 -17.40 10.25 4.67
N GLY A 51 -17.88 9.04 4.34
CA GLY A 51 -19.30 8.73 4.22
C GLY A 51 -19.70 8.34 2.80
N ASP A 52 -20.73 8.99 2.26
CA ASP A 52 -21.38 8.60 1.00
C ASP A 52 -20.95 9.46 -0.21
N THR A 53 -20.11 10.48 0.03
CA THR A 53 -19.56 11.33 -1.02
C THR A 53 -18.05 11.15 -1.15
N PRO A 54 -17.51 11.02 -2.37
CA PRO A 54 -16.08 10.89 -2.58
C PRO A 54 -15.34 12.16 -2.13
N SER A 55 -14.14 11.97 -1.62
CA SER A 55 -13.24 13.04 -1.17
C SER A 55 -11.85 12.91 -1.78
N THR A 56 -11.02 13.93 -1.60
CA THR A 56 -9.60 13.90 -2.02
C THR A 56 -8.83 12.73 -1.40
N LEU A 57 -9.19 12.34 -0.17
CA LEU A 57 -8.55 11.19 0.48
C LEU A 57 -8.84 9.89 -0.27
N ASP A 58 -10.08 9.71 -0.76
CA ASP A 58 -10.46 8.52 -1.52
C ASP A 58 -9.64 8.40 -2.80
N ALA A 59 -9.48 9.51 -3.54
CA ALA A 59 -8.65 9.55 -4.74
C ALA A 59 -7.18 9.22 -4.43
N TYR A 60 -6.63 9.80 -3.36
CA TYR A 60 -5.25 9.56 -2.93
C TYR A 60 -5.03 8.09 -2.56
N VAL A 61 -5.89 7.53 -1.70
CA VAL A 61 -5.80 6.13 -1.26
C VAL A 61 -5.99 5.18 -2.43
N PHE A 62 -6.99 5.44 -3.29
CA PHE A 62 -7.24 4.66 -4.50
C PHE A 62 -6.01 4.60 -5.41
N GLY A 63 -5.29 5.71 -5.59
CA GLY A 63 -4.07 5.77 -6.41
C GLY A 63 -2.97 4.80 -5.96
N PHE A 64 -2.91 4.46 -4.67
CA PHE A 64 -1.99 3.44 -4.17
C PHE A 64 -2.59 2.03 -4.15
N LEU A 65 -3.85 1.91 -3.71
CA LEU A 65 -4.49 0.61 -3.54
C LEU A 65 -4.79 -0.08 -4.87
N ALA A 66 -5.26 0.65 -5.88
CA ALA A 66 -5.65 0.04 -7.13
C ALA A 66 -4.46 -0.64 -7.83
N PRO A 67 -3.27 -0.03 -7.95
CA PRO A 67 -2.09 -0.72 -8.50
C PRO A 67 -1.68 -1.92 -7.68
N LEU A 68 -1.62 -1.76 -6.35
CA LEU A 68 -1.28 -2.84 -5.44
C LEU A 68 -2.26 -4.03 -5.57
N TYR A 69 -3.54 -3.75 -5.82
CA TYR A 69 -4.59 -4.75 -5.92
C TYR A 69 -4.63 -5.44 -7.30
N LYS A 70 -4.53 -4.70 -8.40
CA LYS A 70 -4.79 -5.22 -9.76
C LYS A 70 -3.54 -5.64 -10.53
N VAL A 71 -2.36 -5.10 -10.22
CA VAL A 71 -1.12 -5.41 -10.94
C VAL A 71 -0.52 -6.72 -10.43
N ARG A 72 0.11 -7.49 -11.32
CA ARG A 72 0.85 -8.70 -10.94
C ARG A 72 2.27 -8.32 -10.51
N PHE A 73 2.60 -8.55 -9.25
CA PHE A 73 3.93 -8.30 -8.70
C PHE A 73 4.75 -9.60 -8.58
N PRO A 74 6.08 -9.54 -8.73
CA PRO A 74 6.96 -10.67 -8.40
C PRO A 74 6.93 -11.06 -6.92
N LYS A 75 6.77 -10.07 -6.03
CA LYS A 75 6.58 -10.25 -4.59
C LYS A 75 5.15 -9.84 -4.22
N VAL A 76 4.32 -10.81 -3.84
CA VAL A 76 2.87 -10.59 -3.62
C VAL A 76 2.47 -10.44 -2.15
N GLN A 77 3.41 -10.44 -1.20
CA GLN A 77 3.09 -10.50 0.24
C GLN A 77 2.17 -9.37 0.73
N LEU A 78 2.39 -8.14 0.26
CA LEU A 78 1.54 -7.00 0.63
C LEU A 78 0.19 -7.03 -0.11
N GLN A 79 0.20 -7.49 -1.37
CA GLN A 79 -1.02 -7.66 -2.16
C GLN A 79 -1.94 -8.74 -1.56
N GLU A 80 -1.39 -9.83 -1.04
CA GLU A 80 -2.18 -10.86 -0.36
C GLU A 80 -2.77 -10.35 0.96
N HIS A 81 -2.04 -9.52 1.72
CA HIS A 81 -2.60 -8.85 2.90
C HIS A 81 -3.76 -7.93 2.52
N LEU A 82 -3.60 -7.12 1.46
CA LEU A 82 -4.68 -6.25 0.98
C LEU A 82 -5.93 -7.05 0.59
N LYS A 83 -5.78 -8.21 -0.07
CA LYS A 83 -6.92 -9.06 -0.48
C LYS A 83 -7.71 -9.66 0.69
N GLN A 84 -7.12 -9.73 1.89
CA GLN A 84 -7.83 -10.15 3.10
C GLN A 84 -8.75 -9.04 3.64
N LEU A 85 -8.52 -7.79 3.23
CA LEU A 85 -9.30 -6.61 3.63
C LEU A 85 -10.40 -6.35 2.59
N SER A 86 -11.47 -7.16 2.66
CA SER A 86 -12.56 -7.15 1.67
C SER A 86 -13.21 -5.79 1.44
N ASN A 87 -13.30 -4.95 2.47
CA ASN A 87 -13.83 -3.59 2.36
C ASN A 87 -12.95 -2.66 1.50
N LEU A 88 -11.62 -2.79 1.58
CA LEU A 88 -10.70 -2.05 0.73
C LEU A 88 -10.70 -2.58 -0.72
N CYS A 89 -10.88 -3.89 -0.91
CA CYS A 89 -11.08 -4.46 -2.25
C CYS A 89 -12.37 -3.91 -2.88
N ARG A 90 -13.48 -3.95 -2.14
CA ARG A 90 -14.77 -3.38 -2.55
C ARG A 90 -14.63 -1.91 -2.92
N PHE A 91 -13.99 -1.11 -2.06
CA PHE A 91 -13.70 0.31 -2.32
C PHE A 91 -13.00 0.53 -3.66
N CYS A 92 -11.97 -0.27 -3.98
CA CYS A 92 -11.26 -0.16 -5.25
C CYS A 92 -12.16 -0.54 -6.45
N ASP A 93 -12.92 -1.63 -6.33
CA ASP A 93 -13.83 -2.09 -7.37
C ASP A 93 -14.97 -1.09 -7.62
N ASP A 94 -15.54 -0.52 -6.57
CA ASP A 94 -16.60 0.48 -6.65
C ASP A 94 -16.13 1.76 -7.36
N ILE A 95 -14.92 2.25 -7.05
CA ILE A 95 -14.33 3.41 -7.72
C ILE A 95 -14.05 3.10 -9.20
N LEU A 96 -13.46 1.95 -9.51
CA LEU A 96 -13.22 1.51 -10.89
C LEU A 96 -14.52 1.44 -11.69
N ASN A 97 -15.57 0.86 -11.11
CA ASN A 97 -16.87 0.71 -11.75
C ASN A 97 -17.66 2.02 -11.87
N SER A 98 -17.44 2.98 -10.97
CA SER A 98 -18.20 4.24 -10.95
C SER A 98 -17.56 5.32 -11.80
N TYR A 99 -16.23 5.43 -11.78
CA TYR A 99 -15.50 6.54 -12.39
C TYR A 99 -14.61 6.14 -13.57
N PHE A 100 -14.27 4.86 -13.70
CA PHE A 100 -13.34 4.37 -14.71
C PHE A 100 -13.96 3.32 -15.64
N ARG A 101 -15.29 3.35 -15.85
CA ARG A 101 -15.98 2.44 -16.77
C ARG A 101 -15.27 2.43 -18.13
N LEU A 102 -14.59 1.34 -18.42
CA LEU A 102 -13.87 1.08 -19.66
C LEU A 102 -14.83 1.23 -20.85
N THR A 103 -14.53 2.14 -21.75
CA THR A 103 -14.97 2.07 -23.14
C THR A 103 -14.45 0.76 -23.75
N LEU A 104 -15.38 -0.17 -23.99
CA LEU A 104 -15.29 -1.38 -24.84
C LEU A 104 -13.88 -2.02 -25.01
N GLY A 105 -13.51 -2.99 -24.16
CA GLY A 105 -12.30 -3.79 -24.41
C GLY A 105 -11.77 -4.69 -23.28
N GLY A 106 -12.36 -4.67 -22.08
CA GLY A 106 -12.28 -5.80 -21.14
C GLY A 106 -10.96 -6.04 -20.39
N LYS A 107 -9.95 -5.17 -20.48
CA LYS A 107 -8.76 -5.24 -19.59
C LYS A 107 -8.26 -3.84 -19.26
N LEU A 108 -8.24 -3.51 -17.97
CA LEU A 108 -7.44 -2.40 -17.47
C LEU A 108 -5.97 -2.80 -17.66
N ALA A 109 -5.31 -2.27 -18.69
CA ALA A 109 -3.88 -2.45 -18.82
C ALA A 109 -3.22 -1.80 -17.59
N PRO A 110 -2.17 -2.41 -16.98
CA PRO A 110 -1.42 -1.79 -15.89
C PRO A 110 -1.02 -0.34 -16.20
N LEU A 111 -0.78 -0.03 -17.48
CA LEU A 111 -0.47 1.30 -18.03
C LEU A 111 -1.61 2.32 -17.87
N GLN A 112 -2.89 1.94 -17.96
CA GLN A 112 -3.99 2.87 -17.74
C GLN A 112 -4.12 3.26 -16.27
N LEU A 113 -3.76 2.37 -15.36
CA LEU A 113 -3.78 2.65 -13.93
C LEU A 113 -2.66 3.62 -13.52
N VAL A 114 -1.49 3.52 -14.18
CA VAL A 114 -0.40 4.50 -14.02
C VAL A 114 -0.82 5.89 -14.54
N SER A 115 -1.60 5.96 -15.62
CA SER A 115 -2.12 7.22 -16.16
C SER A 115 -3.23 7.87 -15.32
N VAL A 116 -3.81 7.15 -14.35
CA VAL A 116 -4.81 7.68 -13.42
C VAL A 116 -4.17 8.22 -12.14
N CYS A 117 -2.92 7.81 -11.85
CA CYS A 117 -2.20 8.17 -10.63
C CYS A 117 -1.10 9.24 -10.84
N MET A 118 -0.88 9.68 -12.08
CA MET A 118 -0.02 10.80 -12.50
C MET A 118 -0.91 11.92 -13.06
#